data_AF-A0A2K3PQV4-F1
#
_entry.id   AF-A0A2K3PQV4-F1
#
_cell.length_a   1.000
_cell.length_b   1.000
_cell.length_c   1.000
_cell.angle_alpha   90.00
_cell.angle_beta   90.00
_cell.angle_gamma   90.00
#
_symmetry.space_group_name_H-M   'P 1'
#
loop_
_entity.id
_entity.type
_entity.pdbx_description
1 polymer ?
#
loop_
_entity_poly.entity_id
_entity_poly.type
_entity_poly.pdbx_seq_one_letter_code
_entity_poly.pdbx_strand_id
1 'polypeptide(L)'
;MSPSNHVSVSTTSIDLPELSAIVPAREKQKIVRTAISKFRAAIQLQFDFHRAIYNLGTVLYGLAEDTLRTGGSVSAQEVSPNELYSQSAIYIAAAHALKPNYSVYSSALRLVRSMLPLPQLKVGYLTAPPAGAIVAPHNDWKRSEFFLDHEKLQQVPRGDQKPVSQSLSTRSGDAVHGDKKTIKVDIADIVSVSACADLTLPPGAGLCIDTVHGSVYLVSNTFIDLNEFVLLLPSSTLAVGCLIQNTK
;
A
#
# COMPACT_ATOMS: atom_id res chain seq x y z
N MET A 1 -49.05 12.92 17.02
CA MET A 1 -48.39 12.95 15.71
C MET A 1 -46.89 13.17 15.92
N SER A 2 -46.10 12.10 15.82
CA SER A 2 -44.65 12.10 15.60
C SER A 2 -44.24 10.63 15.41
N PRO A 3 -43.87 10.19 14.20
CA PRO A 3 -43.22 8.90 14.03
C PRO A 3 -41.70 9.06 13.96
N SER A 4 -41.04 8.12 14.64
CA SER A 4 -39.61 7.82 14.66
C SER A 4 -38.96 7.78 13.27
N ASN A 5 -37.66 8.08 13.22
CA ASN A 5 -36.76 7.55 12.18
C ASN A 5 -35.37 7.27 12.77
N HIS A 6 -35.26 6.12 13.46
CA HIS A 6 -34.01 5.37 13.51
C HIS A 6 -33.78 4.81 12.11
N VAL A 7 -32.94 5.49 11.30
CA VAL A 7 -32.40 4.86 10.09
C VAL A 7 -31.18 4.06 10.51
N SER A 8 -31.45 2.80 10.86
CA SER A 8 -30.46 1.73 10.81
C SER A 8 -29.86 1.69 9.41
N VAL A 9 -28.59 2.06 9.28
CA VAL A 9 -27.78 1.76 8.09
C VAL A 9 -27.50 0.27 8.14
N SER A 10 -28.53 -0.51 7.79
CA SER A 10 -28.45 -1.94 7.64
C SER A 10 -27.55 -2.21 6.44
N THR A 11 -26.41 -2.83 6.73
CA THR A 11 -25.51 -3.47 5.79
C THR A 11 -26.27 -4.47 4.94
N THR A 12 -26.71 -4.07 3.75
CA THR A 12 -26.99 -5.05 2.71
C THR A 12 -25.65 -5.48 2.15
N SER A 13 -25.25 -6.69 2.54
CA SER A 13 -24.27 -7.50 1.83
C SER A 13 -24.57 -7.38 0.34
N ILE A 14 -23.63 -6.80 -0.41
CA ILE A 14 -23.72 -6.83 -1.87
C ILE A 14 -23.28 -8.23 -2.26
N ASP A 15 -24.24 -9.10 -2.51
CA ASP A 15 -24.03 -10.36 -3.20
C ASP A 15 -23.63 -10.07 -4.66
N LEU A 16 -22.36 -9.68 -4.82
CA LEU A 16 -21.70 -9.46 -6.09
C LEU A 16 -21.79 -10.66 -7.07
N PRO A 17 -21.98 -11.93 -6.63
CA PRO A 17 -22.16 -13.05 -7.57
C PRO A 17 -23.43 -12.98 -8.43
N GLU A 18 -24.56 -12.46 -7.93
CA GLU A 18 -25.84 -12.52 -8.68
C GLU A 18 -26.01 -11.43 -9.75
N LEU A 19 -25.32 -10.28 -9.61
CA LEU A 19 -25.31 -9.21 -10.62
C LEU A 19 -24.46 -9.53 -11.87
N SER A 20 -23.70 -10.63 -11.84
CA SER A 20 -22.76 -10.99 -12.91
C SER A 20 -23.42 -11.60 -14.16
N ALA A 21 -24.68 -12.03 -14.08
CA ALA A 21 -25.32 -12.81 -15.14
C ALA A 21 -26.05 -11.99 -16.24
N ILE A 22 -26.33 -10.70 -16.01
CA ILE A 22 -27.22 -9.89 -16.90
C ILE A 22 -26.60 -8.54 -17.31
N VAL A 23 -25.45 -8.15 -16.75
CA VAL A 23 -24.84 -6.84 -17.02
C VAL A 23 -23.80 -6.94 -18.15
N PRO A 24 -23.89 -6.12 -19.22
CA PRO A 24 -22.86 -6.05 -20.24
C PRO A 24 -21.47 -5.83 -19.62
N ALA A 25 -20.43 -6.51 -20.11
CA ALA A 25 -19.09 -6.49 -19.52
C ALA A 25 -18.53 -5.07 -19.29
N ARG A 26 -18.89 -4.10 -20.16
CA ARG A 26 -18.52 -2.69 -20.03
C ARG A 26 -19.14 -2.01 -18.81
N GLU A 27 -20.39 -2.33 -18.49
CA GLU A 27 -21.07 -1.82 -17.30
C GLU A 27 -20.52 -2.48 -16.03
N LYS A 28 -20.22 -3.78 -16.07
CA LYS A 28 -19.52 -4.49 -14.97
C LYS A 28 -18.20 -3.81 -14.62
N GLN A 29 -17.37 -3.50 -15.62
CA GLN A 29 -16.10 -2.79 -15.43
C GLN A 29 -16.28 -1.38 -14.84
N LYS A 30 -17.31 -0.64 -15.28
CA LYS A 30 -17.62 0.69 -14.73
C LYS A 30 -18.05 0.62 -13.25
N ILE A 31 -18.87 -0.37 -12.91
CA ILE A 31 -19.34 -0.60 -11.53
C ILE A 31 -18.14 -0.95 -10.64
N VAL A 32 -17.28 -1.88 -11.08
CA VAL A 32 -16.08 -2.29 -10.33
C VAL A 32 -15.14 -1.11 -10.08
N ARG A 33 -14.84 -0.31 -11.12
CA ARG A 33 -14.00 0.90 -10.96
C ARG A 33 -14.61 1.90 -9.98
N THR A 34 -15.92 2.09 -10.05
CA THR A 34 -16.64 2.99 -9.12
C THR A 34 -16.58 2.46 -7.68
N ALA A 35 -16.73 1.15 -7.48
CA ALA A 35 -16.62 0.53 -6.16
C ALA A 35 -15.21 0.68 -5.59
N ILE A 36 -14.16 0.43 -6.39
CA ILE A 36 -12.76 0.63 -5.98
C ILE A 36 -12.53 2.08 -5.53
N SER A 37 -12.97 3.06 -6.32
CA SER A 37 -12.84 4.48 -5.97
C SER A 37 -13.56 4.83 -4.67
N LYS A 38 -14.78 4.30 -4.45
CA LYS A 38 -15.55 4.52 -3.22
C LYS A 38 -14.87 3.91 -1.99
N PHE A 39 -14.37 2.69 -2.09
CA PHE A 39 -13.66 2.08 -0.96
C PHE A 39 -12.35 2.80 -0.66
N ARG A 40 -11.59 3.22 -1.69
CA ARG A 40 -10.39 4.04 -1.50
C ARG A 40 -10.71 5.37 -0.80
N ALA A 41 -11.77 6.06 -1.22
CA ALA A 41 -12.22 7.28 -0.55
C ALA A 41 -12.66 7.03 0.91
N ALA A 42 -13.35 5.92 1.17
CA ALA A 42 -13.75 5.56 2.54
C ALA A 42 -12.52 5.27 3.43
N ILE A 43 -11.51 4.57 2.91
CA ILE A 43 -10.26 4.29 3.62
C ILE A 43 -9.47 5.58 3.89
N GLN A 44 -9.49 6.54 2.96
CA GLN A 44 -8.86 7.85 3.15
C GLN A 44 -9.51 8.66 4.28
N LEU A 45 -10.84 8.56 4.42
CA LEU A 45 -11.57 9.24 5.50
C LEU A 45 -11.38 8.54 6.84
N GLN A 46 -11.32 7.21 6.83
CA GLN A 46 -11.22 6.39 8.01
C GLN A 46 -10.33 5.17 7.72
N PHE A 47 -9.06 5.30 8.09
CA PHE A 47 -8.06 4.27 7.84
C PHE A 47 -8.33 2.97 8.62
N ASP A 48 -9.04 3.02 9.75
CA ASP A 48 -9.40 1.82 10.53
C ASP A 48 -10.74 1.18 10.09
N PHE A 49 -11.32 1.63 8.97
CA PHE A 49 -12.57 1.09 8.46
C PHE A 49 -12.36 -0.29 7.78
N HIS A 50 -12.10 -1.29 8.62
CA HIS A 50 -11.75 -2.66 8.22
C HIS A 50 -12.72 -3.29 7.22
N ARG A 51 -14.01 -2.92 7.22
CA ARG A 51 -14.99 -3.39 6.22
C ARG A 51 -14.70 -2.83 4.82
N ALA A 52 -14.36 -1.56 4.69
CA ALA A 52 -14.00 -0.97 3.40
C ALA A 52 -12.69 -1.57 2.86
N ILE A 53 -11.71 -1.80 3.75
CA ILE A 53 -10.44 -2.45 3.43
C ILE A 53 -10.68 -3.88 2.93
N TYR A 54 -11.43 -4.69 3.68
CA TYR A 54 -11.75 -6.06 3.29
C TYR A 54 -12.53 -6.12 1.97
N ASN A 55 -13.54 -5.26 1.81
CA ASN A 55 -14.36 -5.22 0.61
C ASN A 55 -13.54 -4.80 -0.60
N LEU A 56 -12.61 -3.84 -0.45
CA LEU A 56 -11.66 -3.48 -1.51
C LEU A 56 -10.79 -4.69 -1.90
N GLY A 57 -10.23 -5.40 -0.92
CA GLY A 57 -9.47 -6.63 -1.18
C GLY A 57 -10.27 -7.69 -1.95
N THR A 58 -11.54 -7.87 -1.59
CA THR A 58 -12.46 -8.82 -2.27
C THR A 58 -12.78 -8.37 -3.70
N VAL A 59 -13.03 -7.08 -3.92
CA VAL A 59 -13.27 -6.53 -5.27
C VAL A 59 -12.03 -6.68 -6.16
N LEU A 60 -10.82 -6.45 -5.61
CA LEU A 60 -9.57 -6.64 -6.34
C LEU A 60 -9.32 -8.11 -6.69
N TYR A 61 -9.65 -9.04 -5.80
CA TYR A 61 -9.61 -10.48 -6.08
C TYR A 61 -10.52 -10.85 -7.25
N GLY A 62 -11.78 -10.41 -7.19
CA GLY A 62 -12.76 -10.66 -8.26
C GLY A 62 -12.33 -10.05 -9.61
N LEU A 63 -11.71 -8.86 -9.57
CA LEU A 63 -11.14 -8.23 -10.77
C LEU A 63 -9.97 -9.05 -11.33
N ALA A 64 -9.09 -9.62 -10.48
CA ALA A 64 -8.00 -10.49 -10.93
C ALA A 64 -8.52 -11.74 -11.65
N GLU A 65 -9.54 -12.40 -11.10
CA GLU A 65 -10.20 -13.58 -11.69
C GLU A 65 -10.85 -13.24 -13.04
N ASP A 66 -11.53 -12.10 -13.13
CA ASP A 66 -12.15 -11.62 -14.38
C ASP A 66 -11.11 -11.30 -15.47
N THR A 67 -10.00 -10.64 -15.09
CA THR A 67 -8.91 -10.31 -16.02
C THR A 67 -8.20 -11.58 -16.49
N LEU A 68 -7.99 -12.56 -15.62
CA LEU A 68 -7.39 -13.85 -15.95
C LEU A 68 -8.26 -14.63 -16.96
N ARG A 69 -9.58 -14.66 -16.75
CA ARG A 69 -10.55 -15.36 -17.61
C ARG A 69 -10.76 -14.69 -18.96
N THR A 70 -10.63 -13.36 -19.03
CA THR A 70 -10.89 -12.57 -20.24
C THR A 70 -9.65 -12.44 -21.14
N GLY A 71 -8.49 -12.96 -20.71
CA GLY A 71 -7.29 -13.07 -21.54
C GLY A 71 -6.65 -11.74 -21.95
N GLY A 72 -6.69 -10.71 -21.09
CA GLY A 72 -5.98 -9.45 -21.31
C GLY A 72 -6.36 -8.72 -22.61
N SER A 73 -7.62 -8.33 -22.77
CA SER A 73 -8.09 -7.63 -23.97
C SER A 73 -8.01 -6.10 -23.85
N VAL A 74 -6.93 -5.55 -24.39
CA VAL A 74 -6.77 -4.21 -25.03
C VAL A 74 -7.09 -2.98 -24.17
N SER A 75 -6.20 -2.65 -23.23
CA SER A 75 -5.86 -1.24 -22.95
C SER A 75 -4.44 -1.12 -22.37
N ALA A 76 -3.70 -0.07 -22.75
CA ALA A 76 -2.28 0.14 -22.43
C ALA A 76 -1.97 0.49 -20.95
N GLN A 77 -2.93 0.30 -20.04
CA GLN A 77 -2.84 0.70 -18.63
C GLN A 77 -3.38 -0.38 -17.67
N GLU A 78 -3.59 -1.61 -18.13
CA GLU A 78 -4.19 -2.65 -17.28
C GLU A 78 -3.17 -3.29 -16.33
N VAL A 79 -3.48 -3.25 -15.03
CA VAL A 79 -2.74 -3.91 -13.96
C VAL A 79 -2.83 -5.43 -14.14
N SER A 80 -1.70 -6.14 -14.06
CA SER A 80 -1.68 -7.60 -14.25
C SER A 80 -2.52 -8.33 -13.20
N PRO A 81 -3.09 -9.52 -13.52
CA PRO A 81 -3.82 -10.32 -12.53
C PRO A 81 -3.01 -10.62 -11.27
N ASN A 82 -1.71 -10.89 -11.41
CA ASN A 82 -0.82 -11.16 -10.28
C ASN A 82 -0.69 -9.93 -9.36
N GLU A 83 -0.56 -8.73 -9.93
CA GLU A 83 -0.52 -7.50 -9.14
C GLU A 83 -1.87 -7.28 -8.42
N LEU A 84 -2.99 -7.55 -9.08
CA LEU A 84 -4.31 -7.47 -8.44
C LEU A 84 -4.48 -8.48 -7.28
N TYR A 85 -3.97 -9.70 -7.43
CA TYR A 85 -3.93 -10.69 -6.36
C TYR A 85 -3.05 -10.24 -5.19
N SER A 86 -1.86 -9.69 -5.47
CA SER A 86 -0.96 -9.14 -4.45
C SER A 86 -1.63 -7.99 -3.67
N GLN A 87 -2.25 -7.05 -4.38
CA GLN A 87 -3.00 -5.95 -3.78
C GLN A 87 -4.18 -6.47 -2.94
N SER A 88 -4.95 -7.43 -3.47
CA SER A 88 -6.03 -8.08 -2.73
C SER A 88 -5.54 -8.70 -1.43
N ALA A 89 -4.43 -9.45 -1.50
CA ALA A 89 -3.83 -10.11 -0.35
C ALA A 89 -3.43 -9.12 0.74
N ILE A 90 -2.81 -8.00 0.35
CA ILE A 90 -2.45 -6.89 1.26
C ILE A 90 -3.68 -6.32 1.98
N TYR A 91 -4.75 -6.00 1.25
CA TYR A 91 -5.96 -5.43 1.86
C TYR A 91 -6.66 -6.42 2.80
N ILE A 92 -6.76 -7.70 2.43
CA ILE A 92 -7.35 -8.74 3.28
C ILE A 92 -6.50 -8.94 4.55
N ALA A 93 -5.18 -8.94 4.38
CA ALA A 93 -4.21 -8.93 5.47
C ALA A 93 -4.47 -7.76 6.44
N ALA A 94 -4.50 -6.52 5.94
CA ALA A 94 -4.74 -5.33 6.75
C ALA A 94 -6.09 -5.42 7.50
N ALA A 95 -7.15 -5.87 6.84
CA ALA A 95 -8.46 -6.06 7.47
C ALA A 95 -8.42 -7.10 8.59
N HIS A 96 -7.73 -8.23 8.37
CA HIS A 96 -7.55 -9.26 9.40
C HIS A 96 -6.81 -8.71 10.62
N ALA A 97 -5.74 -7.95 10.43
CA ALA A 97 -4.98 -7.44 11.57
C ALA A 97 -5.75 -6.37 12.38
N LEU A 98 -6.63 -5.59 11.73
CA LEU A 98 -7.56 -4.69 12.42
C LEU A 98 -8.62 -5.44 13.25
N LYS A 99 -9.05 -6.61 12.78
CA LYS A 99 -10.08 -7.45 13.42
C LYS A 99 -9.69 -8.95 13.37
N PRO A 100 -8.70 -9.39 14.17
CA PRO A 100 -8.15 -10.74 14.07
C PRO A 100 -9.15 -11.83 14.49
N ASN A 101 -10.13 -11.47 15.31
CA ASN A 101 -11.16 -12.39 15.79
C ASN A 101 -12.34 -12.56 14.81
N TYR A 102 -12.30 -11.89 13.64
CA TYR A 102 -13.35 -11.99 12.64
C TYR A 102 -13.06 -13.15 11.68
N SER A 103 -13.75 -14.26 11.87
CA SER A 103 -13.51 -15.54 11.16
C SER A 103 -13.56 -15.43 9.63
N VAL A 104 -14.38 -14.53 9.11
CA VAL A 104 -14.45 -14.22 7.68
C VAL A 104 -13.09 -13.73 7.17
N TYR A 105 -12.43 -12.84 7.90
CA TYR A 105 -11.13 -12.28 7.51
C TYR A 105 -10.02 -13.32 7.64
N SER A 106 -10.06 -14.15 8.69
CA SER A 106 -9.08 -15.23 8.85
C SER A 106 -9.20 -16.27 7.72
N SER A 107 -10.42 -16.59 7.30
CA SER A 107 -10.69 -17.51 6.20
C SER A 107 -10.20 -16.94 4.86
N ALA A 108 -10.51 -15.67 4.58
CA ALA A 108 -10.04 -14.99 3.38
C ALA A 108 -8.52 -14.84 3.35
N LEU A 109 -7.89 -14.51 4.49
CA LEU A 109 -6.44 -14.43 4.60
C LEU A 109 -5.78 -15.78 4.27
N ARG A 110 -6.36 -16.89 4.74
CA ARG A 110 -5.84 -18.24 4.40
C ARG A 110 -5.87 -18.51 2.89
N LEU A 111 -6.88 -18.01 2.18
CA LEU A 111 -6.99 -18.15 0.72
C LEU A 111 -5.90 -17.36 -0.01
N VAL A 112 -5.68 -16.11 0.38
CA VAL A 112 -4.78 -15.18 -0.33
C VAL A 112 -3.36 -15.16 0.23
N ARG A 113 -3.04 -15.99 1.23
CA ARG A 113 -1.75 -15.95 1.95
C ARG A 113 -0.54 -16.13 1.03
N SER A 114 -0.63 -17.03 0.05
CA SER A 114 0.45 -17.29 -0.91
C SER A 114 0.59 -16.18 -1.97
N MET A 115 -0.37 -15.25 -2.01
CA MET A 115 -0.38 -14.11 -2.93
C MET A 115 0.23 -12.86 -2.30
N LEU A 116 0.59 -12.89 -1.01
CA LEU A 116 1.28 -11.78 -0.37
C LEU A 116 2.67 -11.59 -1.02
N PRO A 117 3.04 -10.36 -1.38
CA PRO A 117 4.38 -10.07 -1.87
C PRO A 117 5.35 -10.13 -0.68
N LEU A 118 5.89 -11.31 -0.42
CA LEU A 118 6.88 -11.55 0.63
C LEU A 118 8.26 -11.78 -0.01
N PRO A 119 9.35 -11.30 0.63
CA PRO A 119 9.39 -10.62 1.92
C PRO A 119 9.03 -9.12 1.86
N GLN A 120 9.05 -8.52 0.66
CA GLN A 120 8.83 -7.08 0.46
C GLN A 120 7.37 -6.79 0.14
N LEU A 121 6.66 -6.25 1.12
CA LEU A 121 5.23 -5.91 1.02
C LEU A 121 4.97 -4.84 -0.05
N LYS A 122 5.90 -3.90 -0.20
CA LYS A 122 5.79 -2.84 -1.22
C LYS A 122 7.16 -2.34 -1.63
N VAL A 123 7.31 -2.05 -2.91
CA VAL A 123 8.39 -1.24 -3.46
C VAL A 123 7.76 -0.04 -4.16
N GLY A 124 8.36 1.14 -3.98
CA GLY A 124 7.86 2.35 -4.61
C GLY A 124 8.83 3.51 -4.46
N TYR A 125 8.59 4.56 -5.23
CA TYR A 125 9.44 5.74 -5.21
C TYR A 125 8.87 6.78 -4.27
N LEU A 126 9.69 7.22 -3.32
CA LEU A 126 9.40 8.33 -2.44
C LEU A 126 10.52 9.37 -2.57
N THR A 127 10.17 10.61 -2.29
CA THR A 127 11.07 11.76 -2.26
C THR A 127 11.39 12.04 -0.80
N ALA A 128 12.68 12.10 -0.48
CA ALA A 128 13.15 12.21 0.89
C ALA A 128 14.33 13.19 1.02
N PRO A 129 14.56 13.79 2.20
CA PRO A 129 15.69 14.66 2.42
C PRO A 129 17.01 13.87 2.42
N PRO A 130 18.17 14.53 2.44
CA PRO A 130 19.45 13.88 2.71
C PRO A 130 19.40 13.11 4.04
N ALA A 131 19.96 11.90 4.07
CA ALA A 131 19.85 11.04 5.25
C ALA A 131 20.48 11.69 6.49
N GLY A 132 19.73 11.70 7.59
CA GLY A 132 20.11 12.37 8.84
C GLY A 132 19.64 13.82 8.96
N ALA A 133 19.10 14.42 7.89
CA ALA A 133 18.36 15.67 7.98
C ALA A 133 16.88 15.39 8.24
N ILE A 134 16.26 16.15 9.15
CA ILE A 134 14.83 16.08 9.43
C ILE A 134 14.05 16.82 8.32
N VAL A 135 14.53 18.00 7.95
CA VAL A 135 14.04 18.84 6.84
C VAL A 135 15.24 19.44 6.12
N ALA A 136 15.11 19.67 4.82
CA ALA A 136 16.14 20.27 3.97
C ALA A 136 15.50 21.21 2.93
N PRO A 137 16.25 22.17 2.35
CA PRO A 137 15.78 22.95 1.20
C PRO A 137 15.21 22.04 0.11
N HIS A 138 14.13 22.44 -0.55
CA HIS A 138 13.40 21.55 -1.48
C HIS A 138 14.28 20.95 -2.58
N ASN A 139 15.32 21.65 -3.04
CA ASN A 139 16.26 21.18 -4.07
C ASN A 139 17.15 20.00 -3.61
N ASP A 140 17.29 19.79 -2.30
CA ASP A 140 18.10 18.72 -1.73
C ASP A 140 17.32 17.42 -1.55
N TRP A 141 15.99 17.48 -1.66
CA TRP A 141 15.15 16.30 -1.61
C TRP A 141 15.29 15.49 -2.88
N LYS A 142 15.51 14.18 -2.72
CA LYS A 142 15.78 13.29 -3.83
C LYS A 142 14.76 12.17 -3.88
N ARG A 143 14.21 11.98 -5.07
CA ARG A 143 13.43 10.78 -5.40
C ARG A 143 14.35 9.57 -5.41
N SER A 144 13.95 8.54 -4.70
CA SER A 144 14.65 7.26 -4.60
C SER A 144 13.62 6.15 -4.41
N GLU A 145 14.04 4.93 -4.70
CA GLU A 145 13.24 3.75 -4.43
C GLU A 145 13.31 3.41 -2.93
N PHE A 146 12.19 2.99 -2.37
CA PHE A 146 12.04 2.48 -1.02
C PHE A 146 11.37 1.11 -1.12
N PHE A 147 11.81 0.19 -0.26
CA PHE A 147 11.07 -1.03 -0.01
C PHE A 147 10.56 -1.04 1.44
N LEU A 148 9.40 -1.67 1.61
CA LEU A 148 8.76 -1.90 2.88
C LEU A 148 8.60 -3.41 3.06
N ASP A 149 9.11 -3.93 4.17
CA ASP A 149 8.86 -5.28 4.64
C ASP A 149 8.23 -5.24 6.04
N HIS A 150 8.30 -6.33 6.79
CA HIS A 150 7.76 -6.42 8.15
C HIS A 150 8.67 -5.88 9.25
N GLU A 151 9.94 -5.62 8.93
CA GLU A 151 10.94 -5.15 9.88
C GLU A 151 11.28 -3.69 9.67
N LYS A 152 11.26 -3.20 8.41
CA LYS A 152 11.71 -1.85 8.08
C LYS A 152 11.09 -1.26 6.81
N LEU A 153 11.04 0.07 6.78
CA LEU A 153 10.99 0.88 5.57
C LEU A 153 12.41 1.38 5.28
N GLN A 154 12.97 1.05 4.11
CA GLN A 154 14.36 1.36 3.80
C GLN A 154 14.52 1.93 2.38
N GLN A 155 15.31 3.00 2.28
CA GLN A 155 15.74 3.60 1.03
C GLN A 155 16.77 2.69 0.33
N VAL A 156 16.55 2.38 -0.94
CA VAL A 156 17.48 1.62 -1.77
C VAL A 156 18.67 2.52 -2.14
N PRO A 157 19.92 2.12 -1.83
CA PRO A 157 21.09 2.87 -2.23
C PRO A 157 21.17 3.02 -3.76
N ARG A 158 21.49 4.22 -4.24
CA ARG A 158 21.63 4.53 -5.69
C ARG A 158 22.65 3.66 -6.46
N GLY A 159 23.43 2.82 -5.78
CA GLY A 159 24.47 1.98 -6.37
C GLY A 159 24.08 0.52 -6.66
N ASP A 160 22.91 0.06 -6.18
CA ASP A 160 22.50 -1.35 -6.31
C ASP A 160 21.54 -1.63 -7.47
N GLN A 161 21.31 -0.64 -8.35
CA GLN A 161 20.71 -0.89 -9.65
C GLN A 161 21.73 -1.62 -10.54
N LYS A 162 21.89 -2.94 -10.36
CA LYS A 162 22.55 -3.79 -11.35
C LYS A 162 21.63 -3.90 -12.57
N PRO A 163 22.04 -3.42 -13.76
CA PRO A 163 21.52 -4.00 -14.98
C PRO A 163 22.08 -5.43 -15.08
N VAL A 164 21.21 -6.41 -15.30
CA VAL A 164 21.63 -7.73 -15.79
C VAL A 164 22.21 -7.51 -17.18
N SER A 165 23.53 -7.41 -17.26
CA SER A 165 24.29 -7.51 -18.51
C SER A 165 25.69 -7.98 -18.18
N GLN A 166 25.99 -9.21 -18.60
CA GLN A 166 27.34 -9.75 -18.63
C GLN A 166 28.22 -8.84 -19.50
N SER A 167 29.34 -8.37 -18.95
CA SER A 167 30.65 -8.41 -19.63
C SER A 167 31.76 -7.90 -18.71
N LEU A 168 32.90 -8.56 -18.81
CA LEU A 168 34.15 -8.27 -18.13
C LEU A 168 34.78 -6.99 -18.69
N SER A 169 35.28 -6.10 -17.83
CA SER A 169 36.64 -5.54 -17.95
C SER A 169 36.99 -4.59 -16.81
N THR A 170 38.21 -4.79 -16.33
CA THR A 170 39.04 -4.01 -15.39
C THR A 170 39.19 -2.52 -15.72
N ARG A 171 39.07 -1.62 -14.74
CA ARG A 171 40.21 -0.93 -14.08
C ARG A 171 39.77 0.11 -13.04
N SER A 172 40.69 0.29 -12.10
CA SER A 172 40.69 1.09 -10.87
C SER A 172 40.19 2.52 -10.96
N GLY A 173 39.54 2.95 -9.88
CA GLY A 173 39.38 4.34 -9.48
C GLY A 173 38.95 4.38 -8.02
N ASP A 174 39.82 4.90 -7.15
CA ASP A 174 39.54 5.20 -5.74
C ASP A 174 38.23 5.97 -5.61
N ALA A 175 37.21 5.32 -5.06
CA ALA A 175 36.02 5.99 -4.58
C ALA A 175 36.09 5.99 -3.05
N VAL A 176 36.49 7.14 -2.51
CA VAL A 176 36.32 7.52 -1.11
C VAL A 176 34.96 7.01 -0.64
N HIS A 177 34.99 6.09 0.31
CA HIS A 177 33.82 5.47 0.94
C HIS A 177 33.13 6.52 1.82
N GLY A 178 32.47 7.48 1.18
CA GLY A 178 31.45 8.28 1.86
C GLY A 178 30.34 7.32 2.20
N ASP A 179 30.20 6.98 3.48
CA ASP A 179 29.07 6.25 4.03
C ASP A 179 27.79 6.82 3.38
N LYS A 180 27.23 6.08 2.43
CA LYS A 180 25.95 6.45 1.81
C LYS A 180 24.88 6.17 2.83
N LYS A 181 24.76 7.09 3.80
CA LYS A 181 23.71 7.05 4.81
C LYS A 181 22.38 7.03 4.04
N THR A 182 21.63 5.95 4.23
CA THR A 182 20.29 5.76 3.66
C THR A 182 19.27 5.97 4.75
N ILE A 183 18.07 6.39 4.37
CA ILE A 183 16.97 6.47 5.31
C ILE A 183 16.49 5.04 5.60
N LYS A 184 16.44 4.71 6.90
CA LYS A 184 15.93 3.45 7.42
C LYS A 184 15.03 3.78 8.62
N VAL A 185 13.83 3.22 8.61
CA VAL A 185 12.88 3.27 9.71
C VAL A 185 12.55 1.84 10.09
N ASP A 186 12.86 1.43 11.31
CA ASP A 186 12.46 0.12 11.81
C ASP A 186 10.98 0.16 12.23
N ILE A 187 10.21 -0.84 11.80
CA ILE A 187 8.75 -0.93 11.99
C ILE A 187 8.38 -0.96 13.48
N ALA A 188 9.24 -1.56 14.31
CA ALA A 188 9.05 -1.61 15.76
C ALA A 188 9.20 -0.25 16.45
N ASP A 189 9.88 0.71 15.82
CA ASP A 189 10.16 2.03 16.38
C ASP A 189 9.09 3.07 16.03
N ILE A 190 8.15 2.72 15.15
CA ILE A 190 7.12 3.64 14.68
C ILE A 190 6.06 3.84 15.77
N VAL A 191 5.81 5.10 16.12
CA VAL A 191 4.80 5.53 17.09
C VAL A 191 3.50 5.95 16.40
N SER A 192 3.59 6.67 15.28
CA SER A 192 2.44 7.08 14.47
C SER A 192 2.84 7.33 13.02
N VAL A 193 1.87 7.21 12.13
CA VAL A 193 2.03 7.56 10.71
C VAL A 193 0.83 8.40 10.29
N SER A 194 1.09 9.54 9.65
CA SER A 194 0.03 10.46 9.23
C SER A 194 0.37 11.13 7.90
N ALA A 195 -0.68 11.51 7.17
CA ALA A 195 -0.52 12.43 6.03
C ALA A 195 -0.04 13.79 6.57
N CYS A 196 0.94 14.38 5.89
CA CYS A 196 1.56 15.64 6.28
C CYS A 196 1.30 16.72 5.23
N ALA A 197 0.76 17.86 5.66
CA ALA A 197 0.48 19.03 4.83
C ALA A 197 1.41 20.22 5.16
N ASP A 198 2.60 19.94 5.68
CA ASP A 198 3.59 20.96 6.02
C ASP A 198 4.16 21.61 4.75
N LEU A 199 4.06 22.94 4.67
CA LEU A 199 4.51 23.74 3.52
C LEU A 199 6.03 23.77 3.34
N THR A 200 6.79 23.30 4.33
CA THR A 200 8.24 23.12 4.23
C THR A 200 8.64 21.83 3.50
N LEU A 201 7.66 20.96 3.19
CA LEU A 201 7.88 19.80 2.35
C LEU A 201 7.78 20.16 0.86
N PRO A 202 8.54 19.46 -0.01
CA PRO A 202 8.36 19.59 -1.45
C PRO A 202 6.92 19.32 -1.89
N PRO A 203 6.49 19.86 -3.06
CA PRO A 203 5.17 19.61 -3.60
C PRO A 203 4.88 18.10 -3.75
N GLY A 204 3.74 17.67 -3.24
CA GLY A 204 3.29 16.28 -3.31
C GLY A 204 2.42 15.90 -2.12
N ALA A 205 2.15 14.61 -1.99
CA ALA A 205 1.49 14.06 -0.81
C ALA A 205 2.57 13.79 0.25
N GLY A 206 2.56 14.54 1.35
CA GLY A 206 3.50 14.38 2.45
C GLY A 206 3.10 13.25 3.41
N LEU A 207 4.11 12.59 3.98
CA LEU A 207 4.01 11.52 4.96
C LEU A 207 4.90 11.89 6.16
N CYS A 208 4.33 11.89 7.35
CA CYS A 208 5.07 11.99 8.61
C CYS A 208 5.05 10.63 9.30
N ILE A 209 6.22 10.09 9.59
CA ILE A 209 6.42 8.87 10.36
C ILE A 209 7.09 9.27 11.67
N ASP A 210 6.35 9.29 12.76
CA ASP A 210 6.91 9.56 14.08
C ASP A 210 7.47 8.25 14.63
N THR A 211 8.73 8.30 15.05
CA THR A 211 9.41 7.17 15.70
C THR A 211 9.85 7.54 17.11
N VAL A 212 10.24 6.56 17.91
CA VAL A 212 10.89 6.79 19.21
C VAL A 212 12.20 7.59 19.11
N HIS A 213 12.76 7.71 17.91
CA HIS A 213 14.00 8.44 17.61
C HIS A 213 13.77 9.81 16.94
N GLY A 214 12.50 10.20 16.73
CA GLY A 214 12.11 11.43 16.05
C GLY A 214 11.33 11.18 14.76
N SER A 215 10.86 12.26 14.14
CA SER A 215 10.01 12.21 12.95
C SER A 215 10.82 12.09 11.66
N VAL A 216 10.32 11.27 10.73
CA VAL A 216 10.83 11.11 9.37
C VAL A 216 9.76 11.57 8.39
N TYR A 217 10.16 12.46 7.47
CA TYR A 217 9.26 13.02 6.46
C TYR A 217 9.59 12.48 5.08
N LEU A 218 8.56 12.02 4.36
CA LEU A 218 8.65 11.50 3.00
C LEU A 218 7.57 12.15 2.14
N VAL A 219 7.80 12.26 0.84
CA VAL A 219 6.83 12.81 -0.11
C VAL A 219 6.60 11.85 -1.25
N SER A 220 5.34 11.63 -1.60
CA SER A 220 4.93 10.92 -2.81
C SER A 220 4.44 11.90 -3.87
N ASN A 221 4.57 11.54 -5.14
CA ASN A 221 4.00 12.29 -6.26
C ASN A 221 2.46 12.24 -6.26
N THR A 222 1.87 11.17 -5.71
CA THR A 222 0.42 10.99 -5.67
C THR A 222 -0.05 10.55 -4.29
N PHE A 223 -1.27 10.97 -3.94
CA PHE A 223 -1.95 10.50 -2.73
C PHE A 223 -2.27 9.00 -2.79
N ILE A 224 -2.41 8.42 -3.98
CA ILE A 224 -2.70 6.99 -4.14
C ILE A 224 -1.49 6.17 -3.69
N ASP A 225 -0.31 6.48 -4.22
CA ASP A 225 0.92 5.79 -3.86
C ASP A 225 1.23 5.96 -2.36
N LEU A 226 0.98 7.15 -1.81
CA LEU A 226 1.17 7.41 -0.39
C LEU A 226 0.23 6.56 0.48
N ASN A 227 -1.05 6.46 0.11
CA ASN A 227 -2.02 5.66 0.86
C ASN A 227 -1.61 4.18 0.90
N GLU A 228 -1.06 3.64 -0.19
CA GLU A 228 -0.57 2.26 -0.21
C GLU A 228 0.58 2.04 0.79
N PHE A 229 1.49 3.01 0.95
CA PHE A 229 2.53 2.95 1.99
C PHE A 229 1.96 3.12 3.40
N VAL A 230 1.07 4.09 3.62
CA VAL A 230 0.43 4.34 4.93
C VAL A 230 -0.34 3.11 5.42
N LEU A 231 -1.08 2.44 4.53
CA LEU A 231 -1.84 1.23 4.82
C LEU A 231 -1.02 0.06 5.35
N LEU A 232 0.28 0.03 5.04
CA LEU A 232 1.17 -1.07 5.40
C LEU A 232 1.98 -0.80 6.68
N LEU A 233 2.09 0.45 7.14
CA LEU A 233 2.85 0.81 8.33
C LEU A 233 2.01 0.63 9.61
N PRO A 234 2.59 0.06 10.69
CA PRO A 234 1.85 -0.46 11.86
C PRO A 234 1.12 0.61 12.68
N SER A 235 1.67 1.82 12.74
CA SER A 235 1.18 2.87 13.63
C SER A 235 0.24 3.85 12.95
N SER A 236 -0.07 3.59 11.68
CA SER A 236 -1.15 4.26 10.93
C SER A 236 -2.52 3.74 11.35
N THR A 237 -2.77 3.32 12.59
CA THR A 237 -3.99 2.56 12.94
C THR A 237 -4.17 1.28 12.08
N LEU A 238 -3.15 0.82 11.36
CA LEU A 238 -3.24 -0.14 10.24
C LEU A 238 -2.15 -1.21 10.38
N ALA A 239 -2.51 -2.39 10.85
CA ALA A 239 -1.53 -3.43 11.09
C ALA A 239 -1.34 -4.30 9.83
N VAL A 240 -0.19 -4.24 9.15
CA VAL A 240 0.29 -5.37 8.33
C VAL A 240 1.56 -5.99 8.94
N GLY A 241 2.33 -5.22 9.71
CA GLY A 241 3.48 -5.73 10.48
C GLY A 241 3.16 -6.90 11.42
N CYS A 242 1.95 -6.94 12.00
CA CYS A 242 1.52 -8.04 12.89
C CYS A 242 1.30 -9.39 12.17
N LEU A 243 1.15 -9.40 10.85
CA LEU A 243 0.91 -10.64 10.10
C LEU A 243 2.16 -11.48 9.91
N ILE A 244 3.35 -10.91 10.09
CA ILE A 244 4.62 -11.62 9.90
C ILE A 244 5.27 -11.97 11.25
N GLN A 245 4.86 -11.32 12.34
CA GLN A 245 5.25 -11.73 13.69
C GLN A 245 4.51 -13.00 14.18
N ASN A 246 3.30 -13.28 13.66
CA ASN A 246 2.53 -14.49 14.00
C ASN A 246 2.79 -15.69 13.05
N THR A 247 3.90 -15.67 12.31
CA THR A 247 4.25 -16.73 11.34
C THR A 247 5.59 -17.41 11.60
N LYS A 248 6.20 -17.15 12.77
CA LYS A 248 7.23 -18.02 13.36
C LYS A 248 6.57 -19.04 14.29
#